data_AF-A0A5N0US63-F1
#
_entry.id   AF-A0A5N0US63-F1
#
_cell.length_a   1.000
_cell.length_b   1.000
_cell.length_c   1.000
_cell.angle_alpha   90.00
_cell.angle_beta   90.00
_cell.angle_gamma   90.00
#
_symmetry.space_group_name_H-M   'P 1'
#
loop_
_entity.id
_entity.type
_entity.pdbx_description
1 polymer ?
#
loop_
_entity_poly.entity_id
_entity_poly.type
_entity_poly.pdbx_seq_one_letter_code
_entity_poly.pdbx_strand_id
1 'polypeptide(L)'
;MTLQANEERQPSFRRALTPERIRSVTFSKSPIGRRGVDPSEVELFQRRLAEEIAAGEAENARLRAEVDRLRDWYRAHGENVDPSLMPIQIDVEAVNLLSEAQLQAEAYIAQAEAHCRRMAGDARRHASALLHDAQERAEIAAQQAVEAYRAHAGEERTAQVEELERRLAWLRAFCHAIQVQLHAASDAFAQEVDKLARLPEHPDDRKGDHDEHL
;
A
#
# COMPACT_ATOMS: atom_id res chain seq x y z
N MET A 1 -40.67 -22.52 -32.27
CA MET A 1 -41.60 -22.31 -31.15
C MET A 1 -42.16 -23.67 -30.80
N THR A 2 -41.92 -24.31 -29.65
CA THR A 2 -41.50 -23.81 -28.34
C THR A 2 -40.77 -24.94 -27.61
N LEU A 3 -39.60 -24.61 -27.06
CA LEU A 3 -39.01 -25.32 -25.92
C LEU A 3 -39.97 -25.21 -24.73
N GLN A 4 -40.36 -26.32 -24.14
CA GLN A 4 -40.73 -26.43 -22.73
C GLN A 4 -39.87 -27.57 -22.17
N ALA A 5 -38.68 -27.21 -21.69
CA ALA A 5 -38.42 -27.03 -20.25
C ALA A 5 -38.59 -28.39 -19.55
N ASN A 6 -37.57 -29.26 -19.61
CA ASN A 6 -36.56 -29.31 -18.55
C ASN A 6 -37.20 -29.13 -17.17
N GLU A 7 -38.06 -30.09 -16.80
CA GLU A 7 -38.44 -30.31 -15.40
C GLU A 7 -37.17 -30.65 -14.63
N GLU A 8 -36.62 -29.59 -14.06
CA GLU A 8 -35.86 -29.55 -12.83
C GLU A 8 -35.72 -30.93 -12.19
N ARG A 9 -34.57 -31.58 -12.44
CA ARG A 9 -33.96 -32.46 -11.45
C ARG A 9 -33.68 -31.62 -10.20
N GLN A 10 -34.73 -31.33 -9.45
CA GLN A 10 -34.60 -30.90 -8.07
C GLN A 10 -33.84 -32.02 -7.36
N PRO A 11 -32.80 -31.69 -6.59
CA PRO A 11 -32.06 -32.68 -5.84
C PRO A 11 -33.07 -33.26 -4.86
N SER A 12 -33.53 -34.48 -5.14
CA SER A 12 -34.18 -35.28 -4.11
C SER A 12 -33.09 -35.45 -3.07
N PHE A 13 -33.09 -34.57 -2.06
CA PHE A 13 -32.32 -34.73 -0.83
C PHE A 13 -32.38 -36.21 -0.52
N ARG A 14 -31.23 -36.90 -0.65
CA ARG A 14 -31.08 -38.35 -0.54
C ARG A 14 -32.06 -38.80 0.52
N ARG A 15 -33.18 -39.41 0.11
CA ARG A 15 -34.28 -39.75 1.03
C ARG A 15 -33.66 -40.65 2.08
N ALA A 16 -33.39 -40.11 3.27
CA ALA A 16 -32.42 -40.68 4.20
C ALA A 16 -32.71 -42.16 4.38
N LEU A 17 -31.71 -42.98 4.09
CA LEU A 17 -31.77 -44.41 4.33
C LEU A 17 -31.54 -44.59 5.83
N THR A 18 -32.62 -44.65 6.60
CA THR A 18 -32.51 -44.98 8.03
C THR A 18 -32.27 -46.48 8.18
N PRO A 19 -31.65 -46.92 9.28
CA PRO A 19 -31.43 -48.35 9.58
C PRO A 19 -32.71 -49.18 9.49
N GLU A 20 -33.82 -48.67 10.04
CA GLU A 20 -35.13 -49.32 10.04
C GLU A 20 -35.68 -49.46 8.62
N ARG A 21 -35.48 -48.43 7.81
CA ARG A 21 -35.96 -48.40 6.43
C ARG A 21 -35.20 -49.41 5.57
N ILE A 22 -33.89 -49.56 5.78
CA ILE A 22 -33.07 -50.56 5.08
C ILE A 22 -33.56 -51.97 5.40
N ARG A 23 -33.83 -52.26 6.68
CA ARG A 23 -34.35 -53.57 7.12
C ARG A 23 -35.73 -53.90 6.55
N SER A 24 -36.53 -52.87 6.20
CA SER A 24 -37.86 -53.04 5.61
C SER A 24 -37.90 -53.12 4.09
N VAL A 25 -36.76 -52.96 3.40
CA VAL A 25 -36.72 -52.95 1.94
C VAL A 25 -36.88 -54.39 1.43
N THR A 26 -37.95 -54.62 0.68
CA THR A 26 -38.22 -55.89 0.01
C THR A 26 -37.78 -55.83 -1.45
N PHE A 27 -37.10 -56.89 -1.90
CA PHE A 27 -36.68 -57.04 -3.29
C PHE A 27 -37.62 -58.01 -4.02
N SER A 28 -37.95 -57.72 -5.28
CA SER A 28 -38.77 -58.61 -6.11
C SER A 28 -37.98 -59.86 -6.51
N LYS A 29 -38.67 -61.01 -6.55
CA LYS A 29 -38.07 -62.27 -7.01
C LYS A 29 -37.70 -62.18 -8.49
N SER A 30 -36.59 -62.79 -8.88
CA SER A 30 -36.18 -62.81 -10.29
C SER A 30 -37.22 -63.52 -11.17
N PRO A 31 -37.52 -62.99 -12.38
CA PRO A 31 -38.42 -63.65 -13.32
C PRO A 31 -37.95 -65.06 -13.67
N ILE A 32 -38.91 -65.97 -13.87
CA ILE A 32 -38.67 -67.39 -14.17
C ILE A 32 -37.67 -67.54 -15.32
N GLY A 33 -36.60 -68.33 -15.09
CA GLY A 33 -35.55 -68.59 -16.06
C GLY A 33 -34.27 -67.75 -15.93
N ARG A 34 -34.19 -66.81 -14.98
CA ARG A 34 -32.95 -66.07 -14.65
C ARG A 34 -32.48 -66.39 -13.22
N ARG A 35 -31.17 -66.56 -13.02
CA ARG A 35 -30.57 -66.72 -11.68
C ARG A 35 -30.62 -65.37 -10.96
N GLY A 36 -31.32 -65.33 -9.83
CA GLY A 36 -31.36 -64.19 -8.91
C GLY A 36 -30.30 -64.28 -7.82
N VAL A 37 -30.12 -63.20 -7.07
CA VAL A 37 -29.32 -63.19 -5.83
C VAL A 37 -30.04 -64.01 -4.75
N ASP A 38 -29.29 -64.71 -3.90
CA ASP A 38 -29.85 -65.46 -2.77
C ASP A 38 -30.53 -64.50 -1.77
N PRO A 39 -31.82 -64.71 -1.43
CA PRO A 39 -32.53 -63.89 -0.45
C PRO A 39 -31.82 -63.80 0.91
N SER A 40 -31.17 -64.87 1.36
CA SER A 40 -30.49 -64.92 2.66
C SER A 40 -29.24 -64.04 2.71
N GLU A 41 -28.48 -63.99 1.62
CA GLU A 41 -27.32 -63.09 1.47
C GLU A 41 -27.75 -61.62 1.44
N VAL A 42 -28.88 -61.33 0.77
CA VAL A 42 -29.46 -59.99 0.72
C VAL A 42 -29.92 -59.54 2.11
N GLU A 43 -30.57 -60.40 2.88
CA GLU A 43 -30.99 -60.10 4.26
C GLU A 43 -29.79 -59.87 5.20
N LEU A 44 -28.72 -60.66 5.07
CA LEU A 44 -27.48 -60.45 5.82
C LEU A 44 -26.84 -59.10 5.48
N PHE A 45 -26.78 -58.77 4.18
CA PHE A 45 -26.24 -57.49 3.71
C PHE A 45 -27.08 -56.31 4.21
N GLN A 46 -28.41 -56.39 4.15
CA GLN A 46 -29.29 -55.35 4.68
C GLN A 46 -29.08 -55.12 6.18
N ARG A 47 -28.94 -56.19 6.98
CA ARG A 47 -28.68 -56.07 8.43
C ARG A 47 -27.35 -55.37 8.71
N ARG A 48 -26.28 -55.81 8.05
CA ARG A 48 -24.94 -55.20 8.21
C ARG A 48 -24.94 -53.73 7.79
N LEU A 49 -25.60 -53.40 6.68
CA LEU A 49 -25.69 -52.01 6.21
C LEU A 49 -26.51 -51.13 7.18
N ALA A 50 -27.58 -51.67 7.74
CA ALA A 50 -28.38 -50.97 8.73
C ALA A 50 -27.59 -50.73 10.04
N GLU A 51 -26.80 -51.71 10.48
CA GLU A 51 -25.92 -51.56 11.65
C GLU A 51 -24.84 -50.49 11.43
N GLU A 52 -24.19 -50.48 10.26
CA GLU A 52 -23.16 -49.50 9.92
C GLU A 52 -23.73 -48.06 9.90
N ILE A 53 -24.93 -47.88 9.32
CA ILE A 53 -25.60 -46.58 9.30
C ILE A 53 -26.02 -46.15 10.69
N ALA A 54 -26.54 -47.07 11.52
CA ALA A 54 -26.88 -46.78 12.91
C ALA A 54 -25.64 -46.32 13.71
N ALA A 55 -24.49 -46.97 13.50
CA ALA A 55 -23.23 -46.57 14.12
C ALA A 55 -22.77 -45.18 13.64
N GLY A 56 -22.86 -44.90 12.35
CA GLY A 56 -22.51 -43.60 11.78
C GLY A 56 -23.45 -42.46 12.22
N GLU A 57 -24.74 -42.75 12.41
CA GLU A 57 -25.71 -41.80 12.96
C GLU A 57 -25.42 -41.50 14.45
N ALA A 58 -25.08 -42.53 15.23
CA ALA A 58 -24.71 -42.36 16.64
C ALA A 58 -23.44 -41.50 16.79
N GLU A 59 -22.43 -41.72 15.96
CA GLU A 59 -21.20 -40.90 15.98
C GLU A 59 -21.47 -39.47 15.50
N ASN A 60 -22.31 -39.27 14.47
CA ASN A 60 -22.74 -37.93 14.07
C ASN A 60 -23.48 -37.20 15.18
N ALA A 61 -24.38 -37.89 15.90
CA ALA A 61 -25.10 -37.31 17.02
C ALA A 61 -24.14 -36.89 18.15
N ARG A 62 -23.14 -37.73 18.44
CA ARG A 62 -22.09 -37.41 19.41
C ARG A 62 -21.25 -36.21 18.99
N LEU A 63 -20.79 -36.16 17.74
CA LEU A 63 -20.00 -35.04 17.22
C LEU A 63 -20.80 -33.73 17.22
N ARG A 64 -22.08 -33.77 16.87
CA ARG A 64 -22.97 -32.60 16.95
C ARG A 64 -23.13 -32.09 18.37
N ALA A 65 -23.36 -33.00 19.34
CA ALA A 65 -23.45 -32.62 20.74
C ALA A 65 -22.16 -31.98 21.26
N GLU A 66 -20.99 -32.46 20.81
CA GLU A 66 -19.71 -31.87 21.18
C GLU A 66 -19.49 -30.50 20.53
N VAL A 67 -19.85 -30.33 19.25
CA VAL A 67 -19.84 -29.02 18.57
C VAL A 67 -20.73 -28.02 19.28
N ASP A 68 -21.94 -28.42 19.67
CA ASP A 68 -22.88 -27.55 20.37
C ASP A 68 -22.34 -27.19 21.77
N ARG A 69 -21.77 -28.16 22.48
CA ARG A 69 -21.09 -27.92 23.76
C ARG A 69 -19.92 -26.95 23.62
N LEU A 70 -19.07 -27.10 22.61
CA LEU A 70 -17.95 -26.19 22.37
C LEU A 70 -18.47 -24.79 22.05
N ARG A 71 -19.46 -24.67 21.17
CA ARG A 71 -20.11 -23.38 20.86
C ARG A 71 -20.65 -22.71 22.11
N ASP A 72 -21.34 -23.45 22.97
CA ASP A 72 -21.88 -22.92 24.22
C ASP A 72 -20.77 -22.54 25.22
N TRP A 73 -19.69 -23.31 25.28
CA TRP A 73 -18.51 -22.98 26.08
C TRP A 73 -17.92 -21.64 25.61
N TYR A 74 -17.65 -21.47 24.32
CA TYR A 74 -17.09 -20.21 23.81
C TYR A 74 -18.06 -19.03 23.96
N ARG A 75 -19.37 -19.23 23.74
CA ARG A 75 -20.40 -18.21 24.00
C ARG A 75 -20.37 -17.75 25.46
N ALA A 76 -20.25 -18.68 26.41
CA ALA A 76 -20.17 -18.37 27.83
C ALA A 76 -18.85 -17.67 28.21
N HIS A 77 -17.78 -17.93 27.46
CA HIS A 77 -16.46 -17.29 27.66
C HIS A 77 -16.31 -15.96 26.89
N GLY A 78 -17.37 -15.47 26.23
CA GLY A 78 -17.39 -14.17 25.57
C GLY A 78 -16.74 -14.13 24.18
N GLU A 79 -16.31 -15.27 23.64
CA GLU A 79 -15.80 -15.37 22.27
C GLU A 79 -16.93 -15.81 21.33
N ASN A 80 -17.39 -14.91 20.47
CA ASN A 80 -18.43 -15.22 19.47
C ASN A 80 -17.85 -16.08 18.34
N VAL A 81 -18.13 -17.39 18.36
CA VAL A 81 -17.64 -18.38 17.37
C VAL A 81 -18.59 -18.54 16.17
N ASP A 82 -19.49 -17.59 15.93
CA ASP A 82 -20.35 -17.58 14.74
C ASP A 82 -19.94 -16.46 13.77
N PRO A 83 -18.88 -16.65 12.96
CA PRO A 83 -18.40 -15.64 12.03
C PRO A 83 -19.35 -15.40 10.84
N SER A 84 -20.39 -16.21 10.65
CA SER A 84 -21.28 -16.12 9.49
C SER A 84 -22.41 -15.08 9.63
N LEU A 85 -22.51 -14.42 10.79
CA LEU A 85 -23.52 -13.39 11.07
C LEU A 85 -22.91 -12.05 11.53
N MET A 86 -21.61 -11.84 11.35
CA MET A 86 -21.07 -10.48 11.42
C MET A 86 -21.62 -9.71 10.22
N PRO A 87 -22.51 -8.71 10.39
CA PRO A 87 -22.71 -7.78 9.30
C PRO A 87 -21.34 -7.14 9.06
N ILE A 88 -20.92 -7.02 7.80
CA ILE A 88 -19.85 -6.08 7.45
C ILE A 88 -20.44 -4.70 7.72
N GLN A 89 -20.48 -4.29 8.98
CA GLN A 89 -20.69 -2.91 9.37
C GLN A 89 -19.38 -2.25 9.00
N ILE A 90 -19.32 -1.68 7.80
CA ILE A 90 -18.34 -0.65 7.50
C ILE A 90 -18.55 0.39 8.60
N ASP A 91 -17.67 0.37 9.59
CA ASP A 91 -17.80 1.17 10.79
C ASP A 91 -17.79 2.65 10.37
N VAL A 92 -18.87 3.37 10.68
CA VAL A 92 -19.03 4.77 10.30
C VAL A 92 -17.88 5.60 10.89
N GLU A 93 -17.35 5.18 12.03
CA GLU A 93 -16.16 5.75 12.64
C GLU A 93 -14.90 5.57 11.77
N ALA A 94 -14.69 4.39 11.19
CA ALA A 94 -13.59 4.15 10.26
C ALA A 94 -13.73 4.99 8.97
N VAL A 95 -14.95 5.17 8.46
CA VAL A 95 -15.20 6.03 7.30
C VAL A 95 -14.94 7.50 7.63
N ASN A 96 -15.33 7.95 8.82
CA ASN A 96 -15.06 9.31 9.29
C ASN A 96 -13.56 9.54 9.48
N LEU A 97 -12.84 8.59 10.09
CA LEU A 97 -11.39 8.67 10.25
C LEU A 97 -10.66 8.70 8.91
N LEU A 98 -11.09 7.87 7.95
CA LEU A 98 -10.54 7.90 6.59
C LEU A 98 -10.82 9.22 5.89
N SER A 99 -12.02 9.78 6.06
CA SER A 99 -12.38 11.08 5.47
C SER A 99 -11.56 12.23 6.08
N GLU A 100 -11.34 12.21 7.39
CA GLU A 100 -10.49 13.19 8.09
C GLU A 100 -9.03 13.08 7.66
N ALA A 101 -8.50 11.85 7.59
CA ALA A 101 -7.15 11.60 7.10
C ALA A 101 -6.97 12.03 5.64
N GLN A 102 -7.98 11.81 4.78
CA GLN A 102 -7.99 12.27 3.39
C GLN A 102 -7.94 13.80 3.30
N LEU A 103 -8.81 14.50 4.04
CA LEU A 103 -8.81 15.97 4.10
C LEU A 103 -7.47 16.52 4.60
N GLN A 104 -6.87 15.88 5.60
CA GLN A 104 -5.56 16.26 6.12
C GLN A 104 -4.45 16.02 5.09
N ALA A 105 -4.47 14.89 4.38
CA ALA A 105 -3.52 14.61 3.31
C ALA A 105 -3.64 15.63 2.17
N GLU A 106 -4.87 15.98 1.76
CA GLU A 106 -5.12 17.02 0.76
C GLU A 106 -4.58 18.38 1.21
N ALA A 107 -4.78 18.74 2.49
CA ALA A 107 -4.23 19.97 3.05
C ALA A 107 -2.69 19.99 3.04
N TYR A 108 -2.04 18.87 3.41
CA TYR A 108 -0.59 18.75 3.32
C TYR A 108 -0.07 18.84 1.89
N ILE A 109 -0.75 18.20 0.94
CA ILE A 109 -0.39 18.27 -0.48
C ILE A 109 -0.49 19.73 -0.96
N ALA A 110 -1.58 20.42 -0.66
CA ALA A 110 -1.76 21.82 -1.03
C ALA A 110 -0.69 22.73 -0.40
N GLN A 111 -0.35 22.51 0.87
CA GLN A 111 0.71 23.24 1.57
C GLN A 111 2.09 22.96 0.94
N ALA A 112 2.41 21.71 0.65
CA ALA A 112 3.66 21.28 0.04
C ALA A 112 3.80 21.87 -1.37
N GLU A 113 2.75 21.81 -2.19
CA GLU A 113 2.73 22.42 -3.51
C GLU A 113 2.96 23.92 -3.45
N ALA A 114 2.26 24.62 -2.55
CA ALA A 114 2.43 26.06 -2.37
C ALA A 114 3.84 26.42 -1.92
N HIS A 115 4.43 25.62 -1.02
CA HIS A 115 5.81 25.79 -0.57
C HIS A 115 6.80 25.56 -1.71
N CYS A 116 6.66 24.48 -2.47
CA CYS A 116 7.51 24.18 -3.63
C CYS A 116 7.43 25.27 -4.70
N ARG A 117 6.23 25.79 -4.99
CA ARG A 117 6.04 26.92 -5.93
C ARG A 117 6.74 28.18 -5.44
N ARG A 118 6.67 28.49 -4.14
CA ARG A 118 7.40 29.63 -3.55
C ARG A 118 8.91 29.42 -3.68
N MET A 119 9.43 28.28 -3.22
CA MET A 119 10.86 27.96 -3.32
C MET A 119 11.38 28.03 -4.77
N ALA A 120 10.65 27.47 -5.73
CA ALA A 120 11.03 27.55 -7.14
C ALA A 120 11.03 28.99 -7.66
N GLY A 121 10.08 29.82 -7.21
CA GLY A 121 10.03 31.25 -7.51
C GLY A 121 11.20 32.03 -6.90
N ASP A 122 11.53 31.77 -5.64
CA ASP A 122 12.66 32.37 -4.94
C ASP A 122 13.99 31.99 -5.60
N ALA A 123 14.20 30.69 -5.87
CA ALA A 123 15.39 30.20 -6.56
C ALA A 123 15.56 30.84 -7.94
N ARG A 124 14.48 30.99 -8.71
CA ARG A 124 14.53 31.68 -10.02
C ARG A 124 14.90 33.15 -9.87
N ARG A 125 14.33 33.87 -8.90
CA ARG A 125 14.69 35.28 -8.63
C ARG A 125 16.15 35.41 -8.24
N HIS A 126 16.63 34.54 -7.35
CA HIS A 126 18.03 34.53 -6.94
C HIS A 126 18.97 34.23 -8.11
N ALA A 127 18.67 33.24 -8.94
CA ALA A 127 19.46 32.93 -10.13
C ALA A 127 19.51 34.11 -11.11
N SER A 128 18.38 34.77 -11.36
CA SER A 128 18.34 35.96 -12.23
C SER A 128 19.16 37.12 -11.65
N ALA A 129 19.06 37.38 -10.34
CA ALA A 129 19.86 38.41 -9.68
C ALA A 129 21.36 38.12 -9.76
N LEU A 130 21.74 36.85 -9.62
CA LEU A 130 23.13 36.40 -9.73
C LEU A 130 23.70 36.62 -11.13
N LEU A 131 22.95 36.23 -12.15
CA LEU A 131 23.36 36.42 -13.54
C LEU A 131 23.51 37.91 -13.86
N HIS A 132 22.63 38.75 -13.32
CA HIS A 132 22.72 40.19 -13.51
C HIS A 132 23.96 40.80 -12.84
N ASP A 133 24.23 40.49 -11.57
CA ASP A 133 25.45 40.94 -10.87
C ASP A 133 26.73 40.43 -11.58
N ALA A 134 26.73 39.17 -12.04
CA ALA A 134 27.85 38.62 -12.80
C ALA A 134 28.05 39.35 -14.14
N GLN A 135 26.96 39.72 -14.83
CA GLN A 135 27.02 40.51 -16.07
C GLN A 135 27.60 41.91 -15.81
N GLU A 136 27.12 42.63 -14.79
CA GLU A 136 27.62 43.97 -14.46
C GLU A 136 29.11 43.95 -14.12
N ARG A 137 29.55 43.00 -13.29
CA ARG A 137 30.98 42.84 -12.95
C ARG A 137 31.83 42.51 -14.18
N ALA A 138 31.31 41.64 -15.05
CA ALA A 138 32.00 41.28 -16.27
C ALA A 138 32.13 42.46 -17.24
N GLU A 139 31.12 43.33 -17.33
CA GLU A 139 31.17 44.56 -18.12
C GLU A 139 32.21 45.54 -17.59
N ILE A 140 32.28 45.74 -16.27
CA ILE A 140 33.30 46.60 -15.64
C ILE A 140 34.71 46.05 -15.93
N ALA A 141 34.94 44.75 -15.72
CA ALA A 141 36.23 44.13 -16.00
C ALA A 141 36.62 44.23 -17.49
N ALA A 142 35.66 44.09 -18.39
CA ALA A 142 35.87 44.23 -19.82
C ALA A 142 36.26 45.66 -20.21
N GLN A 143 35.63 46.68 -19.59
CA GLN A 143 36.01 48.08 -19.80
C GLN A 143 37.42 48.37 -19.29
N GLN A 144 37.76 47.89 -18.09
CA GLN A 144 39.10 48.04 -17.52
C GLN A 144 40.19 47.37 -18.37
N ALA A 145 39.92 46.19 -18.93
CA ALA A 145 40.85 45.52 -19.83
C ALA A 145 41.12 46.33 -21.12
N VAL A 146 40.07 46.93 -21.68
CA VAL A 146 40.19 47.84 -22.83
C VAL A 146 41.00 49.08 -22.48
N GLU A 147 40.75 49.70 -21.33
CA GLU A 147 41.51 50.86 -20.85
C GLU A 147 42.99 50.53 -20.66
N ALA A 148 43.28 49.38 -20.04
CA ALA A 148 44.64 48.88 -19.86
C ALA A 148 45.33 48.62 -21.21
N TYR A 149 44.65 47.96 -22.15
CA TYR A 149 45.18 47.74 -23.50
C TYR A 149 45.50 49.06 -24.20
N ARG A 150 44.57 50.04 -24.16
CA ARG A 150 44.76 51.36 -24.77
C ARG A 150 45.95 52.13 -24.18
N ALA A 151 46.22 51.96 -22.89
CA ALA A 151 47.37 52.56 -22.22
C ALA A 151 48.71 51.94 -22.67
N HIS A 152 48.74 50.65 -23.00
CA HIS A 152 49.96 49.91 -23.34
C HIS A 152 50.26 49.87 -24.85
N ALA A 153 49.23 49.88 -25.71
CA ALA A 153 49.36 49.60 -27.15
C ALA A 153 49.81 50.79 -28.04
N GLY A 154 49.98 52.01 -27.49
CA GLY A 154 50.54 53.13 -28.26
C GLY A 154 49.76 53.46 -29.56
N GLU A 155 50.45 53.77 -30.67
CA GLU A 155 49.84 54.02 -32.00
C GLU A 155 49.51 52.74 -32.81
N GLU A 156 50.03 51.56 -32.43
CA GLU A 156 49.80 50.28 -33.12
C GLU A 156 48.45 49.63 -32.73
N ARG A 157 47.41 50.44 -32.55
CA ARG A 157 46.08 49.96 -32.14
C ARG A 157 45.34 49.33 -33.31
N THR A 158 44.79 48.15 -33.08
CA THR A 158 43.81 47.54 -33.99
C THR A 158 42.51 47.28 -33.24
N ALA A 159 41.39 47.71 -33.83
CA ALA A 159 40.06 47.56 -33.23
C ALA A 159 39.68 46.09 -32.97
N GLN A 160 40.24 45.16 -33.76
CA GLN A 160 40.00 43.73 -33.59
C GLN A 160 40.64 43.17 -32.31
N VAL A 161 41.87 43.59 -31.97
CA VAL A 161 42.56 43.11 -30.76
C VAL A 161 41.91 43.68 -29.50
N GLU A 162 41.49 44.95 -29.53
CA GLU A 162 40.75 45.57 -28.42
C GLU A 162 39.42 44.85 -28.12
N GLU A 163 38.67 44.49 -29.17
CA GLU A 163 37.42 43.73 -29.02
C GLU A 163 37.65 42.31 -28.48
N LEU A 164 38.74 41.65 -28.88
CA LEU A 164 39.10 40.33 -28.36
C LEU A 164 39.50 40.38 -26.88
N GLU A 165 40.33 41.35 -26.47
CA GLU A 165 40.69 41.56 -25.07
C GLU A 165 39.46 41.86 -24.21
N ARG A 166 38.54 42.68 -24.72
CA ARG A 166 37.26 42.97 -24.06
C ARG A 166 36.45 41.70 -23.80
N ARG A 167 36.25 40.88 -24.82
CA ARG A 167 35.45 39.62 -24.72
C ARG A 167 36.10 38.61 -23.79
N LEU A 168 37.43 38.47 -23.87
CA LEU A 168 38.19 37.56 -23.02
C LEU A 168 38.10 37.96 -21.55
N ALA A 169 38.26 39.25 -21.26
CA ALA A 169 38.11 39.80 -19.90
C ALA A 169 36.69 39.64 -19.38
N TRP A 170 35.67 39.92 -20.20
CA TRP A 170 34.27 39.70 -19.86
C TRP A 170 34.00 38.24 -19.47
N LEU A 171 34.41 37.28 -20.32
CA LEU A 171 34.19 35.86 -20.07
C LEU A 171 34.89 35.38 -18.80
N ARG A 172 36.13 35.80 -18.57
CA ARG A 172 36.88 35.44 -17.35
C ARG A 172 36.20 35.96 -16.09
N ALA A 173 35.79 37.23 -16.10
CA ALA A 173 35.13 37.85 -14.96
C ALA A 173 33.75 37.23 -14.69
N PHE A 174 32.97 36.96 -15.73
CA PHE A 174 31.66 36.31 -15.62
C PHE A 174 31.77 34.89 -15.03
N CYS A 175 32.68 34.07 -15.58
CA CYS A 175 32.91 32.71 -15.07
C CYS A 175 33.39 32.73 -13.62
N HIS A 176 34.29 33.66 -13.27
CA HIS A 176 34.77 33.80 -11.90
C HIS A 176 33.63 34.20 -10.94
N ALA A 177 32.79 35.16 -11.32
CA ALA A 177 31.66 35.60 -10.51
C ALA A 177 30.67 34.44 -10.26
N ILE A 178 30.34 33.65 -11.28
CA ILE A 178 29.47 32.47 -11.11
C ILE A 178 30.12 31.41 -10.22
N GLN A 179 31.43 31.15 -10.37
CA GLN A 179 32.14 30.15 -9.57
C GLN A 179 32.16 30.49 -8.08
N VAL A 180 32.45 31.75 -7.73
CA VAL A 180 32.45 32.24 -6.35
C VAL A 180 31.06 32.06 -5.72
N GLN A 181 30.02 32.42 -6.47
CA GLN A 181 28.65 32.35 -5.99
C GLN A 181 28.13 30.93 -5.87
N LEU A 182 28.52 30.02 -6.79
CA LEU A 182 28.15 28.61 -6.70
C LEU A 182 28.81 27.95 -5.49
N HIS A 183 30.08 28.27 -5.19
CA HIS A 183 30.74 27.81 -3.97
C HIS A 183 30.03 28.34 -2.72
N ALA A 184 29.76 29.65 -2.65
CA ALA A 184 29.07 30.24 -1.51
C ALA A 184 27.67 29.62 -1.29
N ALA A 185 26.92 29.37 -2.37
CA ALA A 185 25.64 28.69 -2.30
C ALA A 185 25.79 27.24 -1.80
N SER A 186 26.77 26.49 -2.34
CA SER A 186 27.05 25.12 -1.90
C SER A 186 27.42 25.05 -0.42
N ASP A 187 28.25 25.97 0.07
CA ASP A 187 28.65 26.06 1.47
C ASP A 187 27.44 26.39 2.38
N ALA A 188 26.59 27.32 1.95
CA ALA A 188 25.35 27.64 2.66
C ALA A 188 24.40 26.44 2.74
N PHE A 189 24.21 25.70 1.63
CA PHE A 189 23.43 24.48 1.62
C PHE A 189 24.01 23.40 2.54
N ALA A 190 25.32 23.20 2.53
CA ALA A 190 25.98 22.25 3.42
C ALA A 190 25.76 22.58 4.90
N GLN A 191 25.80 23.88 5.26
CA GLN A 191 25.50 24.34 6.62
C GLN A 191 24.02 24.13 6.99
N GLU A 192 23.10 24.32 6.06
CA GLU A 192 21.66 24.10 6.29
C GLU A 192 21.36 22.61 6.51
N VAL A 193 21.98 21.73 5.72
CA VAL A 193 21.87 20.27 5.88
C VAL A 193 22.49 19.81 7.20
N ASP A 194 23.65 20.34 7.59
CA ASP A 194 24.29 20.03 8.89
C ASP A 194 23.43 20.51 10.07
N LYS A 195 22.73 21.65 9.97
CA LYS A 195 21.77 22.10 10.99
C LYS A 195 20.58 21.14 11.12
N LEU A 196 20.03 20.65 10.00
CA LEU A 196 18.93 19.69 9.99
C LEU A 196 19.36 18.33 10.53
N ALA A 197 20.59 17.88 10.22
CA ALA A 197 21.17 16.65 10.76
C ALA A 197 21.43 16.72 12.27
N ARG A 198 21.54 17.93 12.84
CA ARG A 198 21.74 18.16 14.28
C ARG A 198 20.45 18.41 15.06
N LEU A 199 19.28 18.38 14.42
CA LEU A 199 18.02 18.37 15.15
C LEU A 199 18.01 17.10 16.01
N PRO A 200 17.96 17.20 17.35
CA PRO A 200 17.87 16.02 18.19
C PRO A 200 16.58 15.29 17.82
N GLU A 201 16.72 13.99 17.52
CA GLU A 201 15.59 13.08 17.52
C GLU A 201 14.82 13.30 18.84
N HIS A 202 13.50 13.36 18.70
CA HIS A 202 12.53 13.59 19.76
C HIS A 202 12.96 12.90 21.07
N PRO A 203 12.79 13.54 22.24
CA PRO A 203 13.04 12.89 23.53
C PRO A 203 12.02 11.77 23.69
N ASP A 204 12.38 10.57 23.26
CA ASP A 204 11.61 9.39 23.52
C ASP A 204 11.86 8.94 24.95
N ASP A 205 10.78 8.46 25.53
CA ASP A 205 10.80 7.50 26.62
C ASP A 205 11.24 8.04 28.00
N ARG A 206 10.34 8.80 28.65
CA ARG A 206 10.17 8.60 30.09
C ARG A 206 9.63 7.19 30.27
N LYS A 207 10.59 6.25 30.34
CA LYS A 207 10.49 4.95 30.99
C LYS A 207 9.36 4.97 32.01
N GLY A 208 8.42 4.06 31.81
CA GLY A 208 7.41 3.73 32.79
C GLY A 208 8.05 3.59 34.15
N ASP A 209 7.57 4.39 35.09
CA ASP A 209 7.79 4.23 36.51
C ASP A 209 6.98 3.01 36.96
N HIS A 210 7.46 1.84 36.56
CA HIS A 210 7.12 0.55 37.12
C HIS A 210 8.39 0.03 37.78
N ASP A 211 8.62 0.45 39.02
CA ASP A 211 9.30 -0.32 40.06
C ASP A 211 8.62 0.12 41.36
N GLU A 212 7.76 -0.75 41.92
CA GLU A 212 8.14 -1.54 43.10
C GLU A 212 8.74 -0.66 44.21
N HIS A 213 7.94 -0.34 45.23
CA HIS A 213 8.19 -0.71 46.62
C HIS A 213 7.17 -0.03 47.57
N LEU A 214 6.55 -0.89 48.40
CA LEU A 214 5.79 -0.65 49.65
C LEU A 214 4.32 -0.26 49.54
#